data_AF-A0A2N6TY08-F1
#
_entry.id   AF-A0A2N6TY08-F1
#
_cell.length_a   1.000
_cell.length_b   1.000
_cell.length_c   1.000
_cell.angle_alpha   90.00
_cell.angle_beta   90.00
_cell.angle_gamma   90.00
#
_symmetry.space_group_name_H-M   'P 1'
#
loop_
_entity.id
_entity.type
_entity.pdbx_description
1 polymer ?
#
loop_
_entity_poly.entity_id
_entity_poly.type
_entity_poly.pdbx_seq_one_letter_code
_entity_poly.pdbx_strand_id
1 'polypeptide(L)'
;MSRNELFADLSLPRLEQVLQPGERVLLALPAVASETPKALIVTDSRVVLAQVTGLRNRPKTLRSEPAGRVRRISFGGGAFSRVHIHVDGARDIRMMPHRKHDAARFTREFEQLLHGGAPRP
;
A
#
# COMPACT_ATOMS: atom_id res chain seq x y z
N MET A 1 -6.52 -14.85 14.51
CA MET A 1 -7.34 -14.10 13.53
C MET A 1 -6.42 -13.62 12.41
N SER A 2 -6.80 -13.83 11.16
CA SER A 2 -5.86 -13.88 10.03
C SER A 2 -5.52 -12.49 9.48
N ARG A 3 -4.23 -12.27 9.22
CA ARG A 3 -3.57 -11.08 8.63
C ARG A 3 -4.16 -10.60 7.29
N ASN A 4 -5.10 -11.37 6.72
CA ASN A 4 -5.68 -11.19 5.38
C ASN A 4 -6.98 -10.37 5.32
N GLU A 5 -7.56 -9.90 6.43
CA GLU A 5 -8.87 -9.23 6.36
C GLU A 5 -8.86 -7.87 5.63
N LEU A 6 -7.75 -7.12 5.71
CA LEU A 6 -7.58 -5.90 4.89
C LEU A 6 -7.60 -6.20 3.38
N PHE A 7 -7.28 -7.43 2.98
CA PHE A 7 -7.26 -7.89 1.59
C PHE A 7 -8.58 -8.50 1.13
N ALA A 8 -9.28 -9.21 2.02
CA ALA A 8 -10.50 -9.94 1.68
C ALA A 8 -11.64 -9.00 1.28
N ASP A 9 -11.76 -7.86 1.95
CA ASP A 9 -12.78 -6.84 1.62
C ASP A 9 -12.47 -6.13 0.29
N LEU A 10 -11.20 -6.17 -0.14
CA LEU A 10 -10.75 -5.33 -1.23
C LEU A 10 -11.16 -5.81 -2.61
N SER A 11 -11.46 -7.10 -2.80
CA SER A 11 -11.87 -7.69 -4.08
C SER A 11 -11.24 -6.94 -5.27
N LEU A 12 -9.92 -6.68 -5.23
CA LEU A 12 -9.23 -5.88 -6.24
C LEU A 12 -8.83 -6.86 -7.34
N PRO A 13 -9.67 -7.04 -8.39
CA PRO A 13 -9.32 -7.96 -9.45
C PRO A 13 -7.94 -7.56 -10.01
N ARG A 14 -7.09 -8.56 -10.25
CA ARG A 14 -5.85 -8.40 -11.02
C ARG A 14 -4.69 -7.70 -10.31
N LEU A 15 -4.68 -7.62 -8.97
CA LEU A 15 -3.48 -7.19 -8.21
C LEU A 15 -2.23 -7.98 -8.62
N GLU A 16 -2.37 -9.26 -8.91
CA GLU A 16 -1.29 -10.14 -9.40
C GLU A 16 -0.59 -9.60 -10.65
N GLN A 17 -1.27 -8.81 -11.49
CA GLN A 17 -0.70 -8.26 -12.73
C GLN A 17 0.28 -7.11 -12.48
N VAL A 18 0.30 -6.53 -11.28
CA VAL A 18 1.31 -5.52 -10.89
C VAL A 18 2.43 -6.11 -10.03
N LEU A 19 2.28 -7.36 -9.60
CA LEU A 19 3.27 -8.09 -8.81
C LEU A 19 4.26 -8.82 -9.72
N GLN A 20 5.46 -9.03 -9.21
CA GLN A 20 6.45 -9.92 -9.82
C GLN A 20 6.12 -11.38 -9.48
N PRO A 21 6.53 -12.35 -10.32
CA PRO A 21 6.37 -13.77 -10.00
C PRO A 21 7.00 -14.11 -8.65
N GLY A 22 6.21 -14.73 -7.76
CA GLY A 22 6.67 -15.15 -6.42
C GLY A 22 6.69 -14.04 -5.36
N GLU A 23 6.35 -12.80 -5.73
CA GLU A 23 6.29 -11.67 -4.81
C GLU A 23 5.12 -11.84 -3.81
N ARG A 24 5.41 -11.70 -2.51
CA ARG A 24 4.43 -11.88 -1.45
C ARG A 24 3.94 -10.53 -0.96
N VAL A 25 2.62 -10.32 -1.03
CA VAL A 25 2.02 -9.11 -0.48
C VAL A 25 1.96 -9.21 1.04
N LEU A 26 2.48 -8.19 1.72
CA LEU A 26 2.50 -8.09 3.17
C LEU A 26 1.39 -7.18 3.70
N LEU A 27 1.14 -6.05 3.02
CA LEU A 27 0.09 -5.09 3.35
C LEU A 27 -0.48 -4.47 2.06
N ALA A 28 -1.76 -4.11 2.08
CA ALA A 28 -2.36 -3.27 1.05
C ALA A 28 -3.33 -2.25 1.67
N LEU A 29 -3.43 -1.09 1.04
CA LEU A 29 -4.31 -0.02 1.46
C LEU A 29 -4.98 0.61 0.22
N PRO A 30 -6.32 0.60 0.13
CA PRO A 30 -7.03 1.31 -0.92
C PRO A 30 -6.92 2.82 -0.74
N ALA A 31 -6.74 3.52 -1.84
CA ALA A 31 -7.00 4.94 -1.91
C ALA A 31 -8.51 5.22 -1.86
N VAL A 32 -8.88 6.46 -1.55
CA VAL A 32 -10.25 6.95 -1.67
C VAL A 32 -10.82 6.62 -3.05
N ALA A 33 -12.09 6.20 -3.08
CA ALA A 33 -12.81 5.93 -4.31
C ALA A 33 -12.74 7.17 -5.21
N SER A 34 -12.16 6.99 -6.38
CA SER A 34 -12.08 7.98 -7.45
C SER A 34 -12.27 7.25 -8.77
N GLU A 35 -12.49 8.00 -9.86
CA GLU A 35 -12.62 7.42 -11.20
C GLU A 35 -11.43 6.51 -11.59
N THR A 36 -10.28 6.74 -10.97
CA THR A 36 -9.09 5.90 -11.07
C THR A 36 -8.74 5.31 -9.70
N PRO A 37 -9.31 4.15 -9.31
CA PRO A 37 -8.98 3.53 -8.04
C PRO A 37 -7.48 3.29 -7.94
N LYS A 38 -6.90 3.57 -6.77
CA LYS A 38 -5.48 3.34 -6.50
C LYS A 38 -5.36 2.45 -5.28
N ALA A 39 -4.31 1.67 -5.23
CA ALA A 39 -3.93 0.87 -4.09
C ALA A 39 -2.45 1.05 -3.81
N LEU A 40 -2.12 1.23 -2.55
CA LEU A 40 -0.76 1.13 -2.07
C LEU A 40 -0.52 -0.29 -1.59
N ILE A 41 0.50 -0.94 -2.11
CA ILE A 41 0.80 -2.34 -1.89
C ILE A 41 2.23 -2.42 -1.34
N VAL A 42 2.41 -3.14 -0.25
CA VAL A 42 3.73 -3.41 0.35
C VAL A 42 3.98 -4.89 0.21
N THR A 43 5.11 -5.24 -0.37
CA THR A 43 5.54 -6.63 -0.57
C THR A 43 6.80 -6.89 0.23
N ASP A 44 7.29 -8.12 0.18
CA ASP A 44 8.56 -8.52 0.78
C ASP A 44 9.77 -7.84 0.13
N SER A 45 9.62 -7.29 -1.08
CA SER A 45 10.74 -6.71 -1.84
C SER A 45 10.58 -5.21 -2.18
N ARG A 46 9.35 -4.68 -2.24
CA ARG A 46 9.09 -3.31 -2.69
C ARG A 46 7.75 -2.76 -2.22
N VAL A 47 7.60 -1.46 -2.39
CA VAL A 47 6.33 -0.75 -2.25
C VAL A 47 5.86 -0.31 -3.62
N VAL A 48 4.59 -0.55 -3.92
CA VAL A 48 3.96 -0.28 -5.20
C VAL A 48 2.73 0.60 -5.00
N LEU A 49 2.70 1.75 -5.65
CA LEU A 49 1.47 2.50 -5.86
C LEU A 49 0.90 2.08 -7.21
N ALA A 50 -0.17 1.29 -7.17
CA ALA A 50 -0.86 0.82 -8.36
C ALA A 50 -2.14 1.60 -8.59
N GLN A 51 -2.46 1.86 -9.86
CA GLN A 51 -3.79 2.22 -10.29
C GLN A 51 -4.52 0.93 -10.66
N VAL A 52 -5.58 0.62 -9.94
CA VAL A 52 -6.47 -0.51 -10.20
C VAL A 52 -7.63 0.06 -11.00
N THR A 53 -7.50 0.07 -12.33
CA THR A 53 -8.59 0.53 -13.19
C THR A 53 -9.77 -0.44 -13.17
N GLY A 54 -10.99 0.09 -13.35
CA GLY A 54 -12.21 -0.71 -13.48
C GLY A 54 -12.19 -1.69 -14.68
N LEU A 55 -13.19 -2.58 -14.74
CA LEU A 55 -13.30 -3.81 -15.55
C LEU A 55 -12.59 -3.85 -16.93
N ARG A 56 -12.53 -2.74 -17.67
CA ARG A 56 -11.99 -2.66 -19.04
C ARG A 56 -10.48 -2.45 -19.14
N ASN A 57 -9.82 -1.89 -18.13
CA ASN A 57 -8.41 -1.47 -18.24
C ASN A 57 -7.48 -2.32 -17.37
N ARG A 58 -6.28 -2.60 -17.88
CA ARG A 58 -5.24 -3.32 -17.14
C ARG A 58 -4.71 -2.46 -15.98
N PRO A 59 -4.50 -3.04 -14.79
CA PRO A 59 -3.89 -2.32 -13.67
C PRO A 59 -2.50 -1.83 -14.07
N LYS A 60 -2.15 -0.63 -13.60
CA LYS A 60 -0.90 0.04 -13.95
C LYS A 60 -0.12 0.40 -12.70
N THR A 61 1.16 0.07 -12.69
CA THR A 61 2.10 0.58 -11.69
C THR A 61 2.34 2.07 -11.94
N LEU A 62 1.88 2.92 -11.03
CA LEU A 62 2.17 4.36 -11.06
C LEU A 62 3.54 4.65 -10.48
N ARG A 63 3.90 3.89 -9.43
CA ARG A 63 5.18 4.01 -8.77
C ARG A 63 5.59 2.71 -8.11
N SER A 64 6.88 2.43 -8.11
CA SER A 64 7.45 1.31 -7.38
C SER A 64 8.79 1.72 -6.82
N GLU A 65 9.03 1.42 -5.56
CA GLU A 65 10.30 1.69 -4.88
C GLU A 65 10.72 0.45 -4.09
N PRO A 66 11.98 0.02 -4.16
CA PRO A 66 12.46 -1.14 -3.40
C PRO A 66 12.34 -0.91 -1.90
N ALA A 67 12.06 -1.97 -1.14
CA ALA A 67 11.83 -1.87 0.30
C ALA A 67 13.01 -1.23 1.04
N GLY A 68 14.25 -1.51 0.62
CA GLY A 68 15.47 -0.93 1.19
C GLY A 68 15.63 0.59 1.00
N ARG A 69 14.86 1.22 0.11
CA ARG A 69 14.82 2.69 -0.03
C ARG A 69 13.72 3.33 0.81
N VAL A 70 12.77 2.57 1.33
CA VAL A 70 11.71 3.13 2.16
C VAL A 70 12.26 3.35 3.56
N ARG A 71 12.21 4.60 4.03
CA ARG A 71 12.78 5.00 5.32
C ARG A 71 11.74 5.12 6.42
N ARG A 72 10.55 5.57 6.06
CA ARG A 72 9.50 5.88 7.04
C ARG A 72 8.14 5.91 6.38
N ILE A 73 7.11 5.61 7.16
CA ILE A 73 5.73 5.94 6.82
C ILE A 73 5.13 6.90 7.85
N SER A 74 4.26 7.80 7.39
CA SER A 74 3.47 8.66 8.27
C SER A 74 2.04 8.77 7.78
N PHE A 75 1.11 8.91 8.73
CA PHE A 75 -0.30 9.16 8.45
C PHE A 75 -0.72 10.48 9.10
N GLY A 76 -1.14 11.43 8.28
CA GLY A 76 -1.75 12.67 8.75
C GLY A 76 -3.25 12.47 8.91
N GLY A 77 -3.77 12.49 10.14
CA GLY A 77 -5.19 12.26 10.45
C GLY A 77 -6.12 13.48 10.32
N GLY A 78 -5.63 14.61 9.80
CA GLY A 78 -6.37 15.89 9.70
C GLY A 78 -7.54 15.89 8.70
N ALA A 79 -7.96 17.09 8.26
CA ALA A 79 -9.06 17.28 7.30
C ALA A 79 -8.84 16.52 5.98
N PHE A 80 -7.56 16.37 5.56
CA PHE A 80 -7.16 15.52 4.45
C PHE A 80 -6.32 14.36 4.96
N SER A 81 -6.97 13.24 5.25
CA SER A 81 -6.27 12.01 5.62
C SER A 81 -5.28 11.63 4.52
N ARG A 82 -4.00 11.50 4.85
CA ARG A 82 -2.97 11.19 3.85
C ARG A 82 -1.91 10.29 4.44
N VAL A 83 -1.62 9.21 3.71
CA VAL A 83 -0.45 8.36 3.93
C VAL A 83 0.72 8.90 3.11
N HIS A 84 1.87 9.00 3.76
CA HIS A 84 3.11 9.49 3.19
C HIS A 84 4.23 8.51 3.46
N ILE A 85 4.85 8.00 2.40
CA ILE A 85 5.99 7.10 2.47
C ILE A 85 7.21 7.87 2.02
N HIS A 86 8.18 7.97 2.92
CA HIS A 86 9.45 8.63 2.68
C HIS A 86 10.41 7.66 2.02
N VAL A 87 10.94 8.09 0.87
CA VAL A 87 11.83 7.26 0.05
C VAL A 87 13.18 7.95 -0.09
N ASP A 88 14.23 7.21 0.23
CA ASP A 88 15.60 7.70 0.15
C ASP A 88 16.06 7.86 -1.31
N GLY A 89 16.60 9.03 -1.64
CA GLY A 89 17.08 9.34 -2.99
C GLY A 89 15.98 9.40 -4.06
N ALA A 90 14.69 9.42 -3.69
CA ALA A 90 13.58 9.50 -4.62
C ALA A 90 12.45 10.38 -4.08
N ARG A 91 11.50 10.75 -4.93
CA ARG A 91 10.31 11.49 -4.49
C ARG A 91 9.50 10.64 -3.49
N ASP A 92 8.83 11.25 -2.53
CA ASP A 92 7.96 10.49 -1.62
C ASP A 92 6.70 9.94 -2.32
N ILE A 93 6.12 8.85 -1.80
CA ILE A 93 4.83 8.31 -2.25
C ILE A 93 3.73 8.87 -1.35
N ARG A 94 2.70 9.47 -1.95
CA ARG A 94 1.56 10.07 -1.24
C ARG A 94 0.26 9.45 -1.73
N MET A 95 -0.62 9.11 -0.79
CA MET A 95 -1.94 8.56 -1.10
C MET A 95 -2.98 9.02 -0.08
N MET A 96 -4.19 9.35 -0.56
CA MET A 96 -5.34 9.58 0.30
C MET A 96 -6.08 8.25 0.47
N PRO A 97 -6.14 7.68 1.69
CA PRO A 97 -6.78 6.39 1.92
C PRO A 97 -8.30 6.50 1.90
N HIS A 98 -8.98 5.38 1.60
CA HIS A 98 -10.44 5.34 1.64
C HIS A 98 -10.99 5.48 3.07
N ARG A 99 -10.42 4.73 4.02
CA ARG A 99 -10.82 4.75 5.43
C ARG A 99 -9.66 5.19 6.31
N LYS A 100 -9.93 6.14 7.22
CA LYS A 100 -8.90 6.65 8.17
C LYS A 100 -8.39 5.55 9.10
N HIS A 101 -9.29 4.68 9.57
CA HIS A 101 -8.95 3.58 10.48
C HIS A 101 -7.99 2.60 9.83
N ASP A 102 -8.29 2.16 8.60
CA ASP A 102 -7.43 1.23 7.84
C ASP A 102 -6.06 1.85 7.56
N ALA A 103 -6.01 3.16 7.28
CA ALA A 103 -4.75 3.87 7.04
C ALA A 103 -3.87 3.98 8.29
N ALA A 104 -4.47 4.23 9.45
CA ALA A 104 -3.76 4.26 10.72
C ALA A 104 -3.22 2.87 11.07
N ARG A 105 -4.04 1.82 10.91
CA ARG A 105 -3.62 0.43 11.08
C ARG A 105 -2.50 0.04 10.12
N PHE A 106 -2.66 0.32 8.83
CA PHE A 106 -1.65 0.08 7.79
C PHE A 106 -0.32 0.77 8.11
N THR A 107 -0.37 2.03 8.54
CA THR A 107 0.83 2.80 8.89
C THR A 107 1.57 2.17 10.06
N ARG A 108 0.86 1.75 11.11
CA ARG A 108 1.46 1.05 12.24
C ARG A 108 2.07 -0.29 11.83
N GLU A 109 1.36 -1.10 11.06
CA GLU A 109 1.85 -2.41 10.60
C GLU A 109 3.06 -2.24 9.66
N PHE A 110 3.06 -1.22 8.80
CA PHE A 110 4.18 -0.99 7.89
C PHE A 110 5.41 -0.45 8.64
N GLU A 111 5.24 0.44 9.62
CA GLU A 111 6.34 0.90 10.46
C GLU A 111 7.03 -0.28 11.19
N GLN A 112 6.25 -1.28 11.64
CA GLN A 112 6.79 -2.51 12.23
C GLN A 112 7.61 -3.34 11.22
N LEU A 113 7.15 -3.45 9.97
CA LEU A 113 7.91 -4.13 8.92
C LEU A 113 9.23 -3.43 8.60
N LEU A 114 9.26 -2.09 8.63
CA LEU A 114 10.48 -1.31 8.38
C LEU A 114 11.54 -1.47 9.48
N HIS A 115 11.13 -1.62 10.74
CA HIS A 115 12.04 -1.68 11.89
C HIS A 115 12.51 -3.10 12.29
N GLY A 116 12.21 -4.12 11.50
CA GLY A 116 12.95 -5.38 11.56
C GLY A 116 12.30 -6.55 12.33
N GLY A 117 11.03 -6.86 12.10
CA GLY A 117 10.57 -8.20 12.44
C GLY A 117 9.10 -8.43 12.16
N ALA A 118 8.77 -9.62 11.65
CA ALA A 118 7.40 -10.08 11.51
C ALA A 118 6.53 -9.70 12.73
N PRO A 119 5.28 -9.23 12.52
CA PRO A 119 4.43 -8.81 13.62
C PRO A 119 4.25 -10.00 14.57
N ARG A 120 4.61 -9.81 15.84
CA ARG A 120 4.30 -10.81 16.88
C ARG A 120 2.77 -10.87 17.07
N PRO A 121 2.23 -12.09 17.27
CA PRO A 121 0.79 -12.38 17.31
C PRO A 121 0.05 -11.67 18.45
#